data_AF-K6YHX0-F1
#
_entry.id   AF-K6YHX0-F1
#
_cell.length_a   1.000
_cell.length_b   1.000
_cell.length_c   1.000
_cell.angle_alpha   90.00
_cell.angle_beta   90.00
_cell.angle_gamma   90.00
#
_symmetry.space_group_name_H-M   'P 1'
#
loop_
_entity.id
_entity.type
_entity.pdbx_description
1 polymer ?
#
loop_
_entity_poly.entity_id
_entity_poly.type
_entity_poly.pdbx_seq_one_letter_code
_entity_poly.pdbx_strand_id
1 'polypeptide(L)' 'MQCANCLQVVAVTYYSAELQKGAVSSELFSTSHALPEAIAVSPKRLSESEKVQRWSTMWLTIVA' A
#
# COMPACT_ATOMS: atom_id res chain seq x y z
N MET A 1 5.58 -7.06 -7.01
CA MET A 1 6.05 -6.57 -8.32
C MET A 1 7.33 -5.77 -8.12
N GLN A 2 8.38 -6.13 -8.84
CA GLN A 2 9.69 -5.47 -8.82
C GLN A 2 10.05 -4.98 -10.21
N CYS A 3 10.80 -3.88 -10.30
CA CYS A 3 11.39 -3.42 -11.56
C CYS A 3 12.44 -4.44 -12.03
N ALA A 4 12.33 -4.93 -13.27
CA ALA A 4 13.26 -5.93 -13.79
C ALA A 4 14.71 -5.40 -13.97
N ASN A 5 14.88 -4.08 -14.08
CA ASN A 5 16.19 -3.46 -14.28
C ASN A 5 16.94 -3.19 -12.97
N CYS A 6 16.28 -2.59 -11.97
CA CYS A 6 16.92 -2.20 -10.70
C CYS A 6 16.49 -3.04 -9.50
N LEU A 7 15.59 -4.02 -9.69
CA LEU A 7 15.06 -4.93 -8.66
C LEU A 7 14.32 -4.25 -7.50
N GLN A 8 14.08 -2.95 -7.58
CA GLN A 8 13.34 -2.20 -6.57
C GLN A 8 11.86 -2.65 -6.54
N VAL A 9 11.31 -2.81 -5.33
CA VAL A 9 9.90 -3.14 -5.14
C VAL A 9 9.05 -1.92 -5.48
N VAL A 10 8.22 -2.06 -6.51
CA VAL A 10 7.32 -0.99 -6.99
C VAL A 10 5.95 -1.12 -6.35
N ALA A 11 5.45 -2.37 -6.26
CA ALA A 11 4.13 -2.65 -5.71
C ALA A 11 4.08 -4.05 -5.07
N VAL A 12 3.17 -4.21 -4.12
CA VAL A 12 2.78 -5.49 -3.53
C VAL A 12 1.30 -5.72 -3.79
N THR A 13 0.92 -6.97 -4.03
CA THR A 13 -0.45 -7.37 -4.32
C THR A 13 -0.83 -8.55 -3.45
N TYR A 14 -2.05 -8.53 -2.96
CA TYR A 14 -2.68 -9.59 -2.20
C TYR A 14 -3.94 -10.03 -2.94
N TYR A 15 -4.06 -11.33 -3.14
CA TYR A 15 -5.19 -11.98 -3.80
C TYR A 15 -5.77 -13.03 -2.87
N SER A 16 -7.07 -12.97 -2.66
CA SER A 16 -7.88 -14.05 -2.07
C SER A 16 -9.05 -14.39 -2.99
N ALA A 17 -9.87 -15.38 -2.62
CA ALA A 17 -11.06 -15.73 -3.39
C ALA A 17 -12.07 -14.57 -3.51
N GLU A 18 -12.06 -13.63 -2.56
CA GLU A 18 -13.08 -12.59 -2.43
C GLU A 18 -12.51 -11.18 -2.66
N LEU A 19 -11.19 -11.00 -2.56
CA LEU A 19 -10.59 -9.66 -2.59
C LEU A 19 -9.26 -9.60 -3.33
N GLN A 20 -9.08 -8.49 -4.05
CA GLN A 20 -7.83 -8.12 -4.69
C GLN A 20 -7.41 -6.74 -4.19
N LYS A 21 -6.25 -6.69 -3.56
CA LYS A 21 -5.73 -5.49 -2.92
C LYS A 21 -4.28 -5.28 -3.28
N GLY A 22 -3.86 -4.03 -3.40
CA GLY A 22 -2.47 -3.69 -3.69
C GLY A 22 -1.98 -2.47 -2.90
N ALA A 23 -0.67 -2.33 -2.81
CA ALA A 23 -0.01 -1.13 -2.32
C ALA A 23 1.22 -0.83 -3.17
N VAL A 24 1.60 0.45 -3.26
CA VAL A 24 2.76 0.92 -4.03
C VAL A 24 3.79 1.58 -3.12
N SER A 25 5.03 1.68 -3.58
CA SER A 25 6.09 2.38 -2.85
C SER A 25 5.82 3.89 -2.79
N SER A 26 5.63 4.43 -1.60
CA SER A 26 5.38 5.88 -1.43
C SER A 26 6.56 6.75 -1.89
N GLU A 27 7.79 6.25 -1.79
CA GLU A 27 8.99 6.97 -2.20
C GLU A 27 9.02 7.17 -3.72
N LEU A 28 8.78 6.09 -4.47
CA LEU A 28 8.77 6.09 -5.93
C LEU A 28 7.62 6.91 -6.53
N PHE A 29 6.50 7.01 -5.81
CA PHE A 29 5.30 7.69 -6.27
C PHE A 29 5.00 8.98 -5.50
N SER A 30 5.99 9.53 -4.81
CA SER A 30 5.86 10.75 -3.99
C SER A 30 5.40 11.99 -4.77
N THR A 31 5.64 12.03 -6.08
CA THR A 31 5.26 13.14 -6.98
C THR A 31 4.05 12.81 -7.86
N SER A 32 3.42 11.64 -7.68
CA SER A 32 2.28 11.24 -8.51
C SER A 32 1.00 11.94 -8.06
N HIS A 33 0.49 12.86 -8.88
CA HIS A 33 -0.80 13.53 -8.64
C HIS A 33 -2.02 12.58 -8.62
N ALA A 34 -1.84 11.34 -9.07
CA ALA A 34 -2.91 10.34 -9.13
C ALA A 34 -3.09 9.57 -7.81
N LEU A 35 -2.20 9.72 -6.84
CA LEU A 35 -2.27 9.04 -5.55
C LEU A 35 -2.53 10.02 -4.41
N PRO A 36 -3.32 9.62 -3.40
CA PRO A 36 -3.45 10.42 -2.18
C PRO A 36 -2.10 10.63 -1.50
N GLU A 37 -1.99 11.71 -0.74
CA GLU A 37 -0.79 11.99 0.06
C GLU A 37 -0.46 10.82 0.98
N ALA A 38 0.83 10.45 1.05
CA ALA A 38 1.29 9.37 1.89
C ALA A 38 1.10 9.73 3.37
N ILE A 39 0.26 8.97 4.08
CA ILE A 39 -0.01 9.24 5.50
C ILE A 39 1.04 8.53 6.37
N ALA A 40 2.00 9.30 6.87
CA ALA A 40 2.96 8.81 7.85
C ALA A 40 2.27 8.47 9.19
N VAL A 41 2.45 7.24 9.67
CA VAL A 41 1.97 6.83 11.00
C VAL A 41 3.02 6.05 11.78
N SER A 42 2.92 6.14 13.10
CA SER A 42 3.69 5.32 14.03
C SER A 42 2.79 4.21 14.59
N PRO A 43 2.94 2.95 14.14
CA PRO A 43 2.14 1.83 14.63
C PRO A 43 2.27 1.60 16.15
N LYS A 44 3.33 2.13 16.76
CA LYS A 44 3.57 2.03 18.22
C LYS A 44 2.54 2.78 19.06
N ARG A 45 1.81 3.73 18.47
CA ARG A 45 0.78 4.53 19.16
C ARG A 45 -0.64 4.06 18.88
N LEU A 46 -0.81 2.97 18.12
CA LEU A 46 -2.11 2.42 17.76
C LEU A 46 -2.39 1.19 18.62
N SER A 47 -3.62 1.09 19.12
CA SER A 47 -4.18 -0.14 19.66
C SER A 47 -4.26 -1.23 18.58
N GLU A 48 -4.49 -2.48 18.99
CA GLU A 48 -4.60 -3.61 18.07
C GLU A 48 -5.76 -3.45 17.08
N SER A 49 -6.92 -2.99 17.54
CA SER A 49 -8.08 -2.72 16.68
C SER A 49 -7.80 -1.59 15.68
N GLU A 50 -7.17 -0.51 16.13
CA GLU A 50 -6.78 0.60 15.24
C GLU A 50 -5.77 0.16 14.18
N LYS A 51 -4.84 -0.75 14.50
CA LYS A 51 -3.91 -1.31 13.51
C LYS A 51 -4.64 -2.11 12.44
N VAL A 52 -5.58 -2.98 12.85
CA VAL A 52 -6.36 -3.80 11.90
C VAL A 52 -7.21 -2.92 10.99
N GLN A 53 -7.94 -1.97 11.57
CA GLN A 53 -8.79 -1.05 10.79
C GLN A 53 -7.93 -0.23 9.82
N ARG A 54 -6.79 0.30 10.28
CA ARG A 54 -5.88 1.06 9.41
C ARG A 54 -5.24 0.21 8.32
N TRP A 55 -4.92 -1.04 8.60
CA TRP A 55 -4.41 -1.96 7.58
C TRP A 55 -5.38 -2.06 6.40
N SER A 56 -6.69 -2.10 6.65
CA SER A 56 -7.69 -2.14 5.57
C SER A 56 -7.71 -0.87 4.70
N THR A 57 -7.29 0.29 5.23
CA THR A 57 -7.28 1.57 4.51
C THR A 57 -5.96 1.86 3.78
N MET A 58 -4.88 1.12 4.08
CA MET A 58 -3.58 1.29 3.43
C MET A 58 -3.51 0.64 2.04
N TRP A 59 -4.41 -0.31 1.77
CA TRP A 59 -4.40 -1.07 0.55
C TRP A 59 -5.45 -0.55 -0.43
N LEU A 60 -5.00 -0.26 -1.64
CA LEU A 60 -5.82 0.16 -2.76
C LEU A 60 -6.55 -1.06 -3.36
N THR A 61 -7.72 -0.81 -3.94
CA THR A 61 -8.39 -1.80 -4.78
C THR A 61 -7.67 -1.89 -6.11
N ILE A 62 -7.38 -3.10 -6.58
CA ILE A 62 -6.81 -3.31 -7.91
C ILE A 62 -7.95 -3.23 -8.93
N VAL A 63 -7.81 -2.36 -9.93
CA VAL A 63 -8.71 -2.28 -11.09
C VAL A 63 -7.98 -2.87 -12.29
N ALA A 64 -8.66 -3.74 -13.03
CA ALA A 64 -8.15 -4.38 -14.25
C ALA A 64 -8.41 -3.51 -15.47
#